data_AF-A0A518AKP2-F1
#
_entry.id   AF-A0A518AKP2-F1
#
_cell.length_a   1.000
_cell.length_b   1.000
_cell.length_c   1.000
_cell.angle_alpha   90.00
_cell.angle_beta   90.00
_cell.angle_gamma   90.00
#
_symmetry.space_group_name_H-M   'P 1'
#
loop_
_entity.id
_entity.type
_entity.pdbx_description
1 polymer ?
#
loop_
_entity_poly.entity_id
_entity_poly.type
_entity_poly.pdbx_seq_one_letter_code
_entity_poly.pdbx_strand_id
1 'polypeptide(L)'
;MNPQDAVDLSREAMVIAMFIAAPVLIAGMLVGLIIGLIQALTQIQEQTVAFVPKLVAMVIVLAWTLPWLINRLMEYSQQVFTEIPNYL
;
A
#
# COMPACT_ATOMS: atom_id res chain seq x y z
N MET A 1 -9.31 4.09 28.67
CA MET A 1 -8.21 3.57 27.82
C MET A 1 -7.14 2.93 28.68
N ASN A 2 -7.10 1.61 28.69
CA ASN A 2 -5.97 0.84 29.22
C ASN A 2 -4.83 0.88 28.17
N PRO A 3 -3.54 0.93 28.54
CA PRO A 3 -2.43 0.81 27.60
C PRO A 3 -2.55 -0.32 26.56
N GLN A 4 -3.24 -1.41 26.89
CA GLN A 4 -3.50 -2.53 25.98
C GLN A 4 -4.38 -2.14 24.78
N ASP A 5 -5.41 -1.33 25.01
CA ASP A 5 -6.33 -0.84 24.00
C ASP A 5 -5.61 0.00 22.92
N ALA A 6 -4.70 0.86 23.37
CA ALA A 6 -3.90 1.71 22.47
C ALA A 6 -2.94 0.89 21.60
N VAL A 7 -2.41 -0.22 22.13
CA VAL A 7 -1.55 -1.14 21.40
C VAL A 7 -2.36 -1.90 20.35
N ASP A 8 -3.56 -2.38 20.69
CA ASP A 8 -4.43 -3.09 19.75
C ASP A 8 -4.89 -2.20 18.60
N LEU A 9 -5.28 -0.96 18.90
CA LEU A 9 -5.63 0.04 17.89
C LEU A 9 -4.45 0.33 16.94
N SER A 10 -3.25 0.49 17.49
CA SER A 10 -2.04 0.73 16.70
C SER A 10 -1.69 -0.47 15.82
N ARG A 11 -1.88 -1.70 16.32
CA ARG A 11 -1.68 -2.93 15.56
C ARG A 11 -2.64 -3.01 14.39
N GLU A 12 -3.92 -2.71 14.61
CA GLU A 12 -4.93 -2.73 13.55
C GLU A 12 -4.63 -1.68 12.47
N ALA A 13 -4.24 -0.46 12.87
CA ALA A 13 -3.79 0.58 11.95
C ALA A 13 -2.62 0.11 11.06
N MET A 14 -1.61 -0.54 11.64
CA MET A 14 -0.46 -1.06 10.88
C MET A 14 -0.88 -2.15 9.88
N VAL A 15 -1.76 -3.06 10.29
CA VAL A 15 -2.27 -4.13 9.41
C VAL A 15 -3.03 -3.53 8.23
N ILE A 16 -3.88 -2.54 8.47
CA ILE A 16 -4.63 -1.86 7.42
C ILE A 16 -3.70 -1.10 6.48
N ALA A 17 -2.72 -0.36 7.02
CA ALA A 17 -1.71 0.31 6.21
C ALA A 17 -0.94 -0.66 5.32
N MET A 18 -0.61 -1.86 5.84
CA MET A 18 0.04 -2.91 5.06
C MET A 18 -0.86 -3.42 3.92
N PHE A 19 -2.14 -3.68 4.18
CA PHE A 19 -3.10 -4.09 3.15
C PHE A 19 -3.30 -3.02 2.07
N ILE A 20 -3.32 -1.75 2.47
CA ILE A 20 -3.43 -0.59 1.57
C ILE A 20 -2.20 -0.50 0.66
N ALA A 21 -1.00 -0.67 1.21
CA ALA A 21 0.24 -0.57 0.43
C ALA A 21 0.51 -1.80 -0.44
N ALA A 22 0.05 -2.99 -0.03
CA ALA A 22 0.32 -4.27 -0.69
C ALA A 22 0.08 -4.28 -2.22
N PRO A 23 -1.08 -3.89 -2.77
CA PRO A 23 -1.32 -3.97 -4.21
C PRO A 23 -0.34 -3.10 -5.02
N VAL A 24 -0.05 -1.89 -4.55
CA VAL A 24 0.88 -0.96 -5.22
C VAL A 24 2.31 -1.49 -5.16
N LEU A 25 2.72 -2.05 -4.01
CA LEU A 25 4.05 -2.63 -3.83
C LEU A 25 4.25 -3.89 -4.69
N ILE A 26 3.25 -4.78 -4.74
CA ILE A 26 3.29 -5.98 -5.58
C ILE A 26 3.42 -5.60 -7.05
N ALA A 27 2.62 -4.63 -7.52
CA ALA A 27 2.70 -4.15 -8.89
C ALA A 27 4.07 -3.56 -9.21
N GLY A 28 4.59 -2.69 -8.34
CA GLY A 28 5.91 -2.08 -8.50
C GLY A 28 7.04 -3.10 -8.46
N MET A 29 6.91 -4.16 -7.66
CA MET A 29 7.88 -5.25 -7.57
C MET A 29 7.87 -6.11 -8.83
N LEU A 30 6.71 -6.53 -9.32
CA LEU A 30 6.58 -7.34 -10.53
C LEU A 30 7.13 -6.61 -11.76
N VAL A 31 6.73 -5.34 -11.95
CA VAL A 31 7.21 -4.54 -13.09
C VAL A 31 8.69 -4.21 -12.95
N GLY A 32 9.16 -3.87 -11.74
CA GLY A 32 10.58 -3.64 -11.48
C GLY A 32 11.44 -4.88 -11.77
N LEU A 33 10.95 -6.07 -11.43
CA LEU A 33 11.63 -7.33 -11.71
C LEU A 33 11.70 -7.61 -13.21
N ILE A 34 10.58 -7.48 -13.93
CA ILE A 34 10.52 -7.73 -15.37
C ILE A 34 11.43 -6.77 -16.13
N ILE A 35 11.36 -5.48 -15.82
CA ILE A 35 12.18 -4.47 -16.50
C ILE A 35 13.66 -4.62 -16.11
N GLY A 36 13.96 -4.91 -14.84
CA GLY A 36 15.32 -5.19 -14.39
C GLY A 36 15.95 -6.39 -15.11
N LEU A 37 15.17 -7.44 -15.38
CA LEU A 37 15.63 -8.58 -16.18
C LEU A 37 15.93 -8.16 -17.62
N ILE A 38 15.06 -7.37 -18.26
CA ILE A 38 15.28 -6.87 -19.63
C ILE A 38 16.52 -5.96 -19.69
N GLN A 39 16.72 -5.11 -18.68
CA GLN A 39 17.92 -4.27 -18.57
C GLN A 39 19.19 -5.10 -18.45
N ALA A 40 19.17 -6.15 -17.63
CA ALA A 40 20.29 -7.07 -17.49
C ALA A 40 20.59 -7.82 -18.80
N LEU A 41 19.57 -8.27 -19.53
CA LEU A 41 19.72 -8.98 -20.81
C LEU A 41 20.23 -8.08 -21.95
N THR A 42 19.83 -6.82 -21.97
CA THR A 42 20.19 -5.87 -23.04
C THR A 42 21.44 -5.04 -22.71
N GLN A 43 22.01 -5.20 -21.52
CA GLN A 43 23.13 -4.40 -20.98
C GLN A 43 22.85 -2.88 -20.91
N ILE A 44 21.57 -2.46 -20.97
CA ILE A 44 21.17 -1.07 -20.82
C ILE A 44 21.02 -0.76 -19.32
N GLN A 45 21.99 -0.07 -18.73
CA GLN A 45 22.01 0.32 -17.31
C GLN A 45 21.50 1.74 -17.06
N GLU A 46 20.69 2.27 -17.97
CA GLU A 46 20.06 3.59 -17.81
C GLU A 46 18.94 3.53 -16.76
N GLN A 47 19.17 4.15 -15.60
CA GLN A 47 18.23 4.09 -14.46
C GLN A 47 16.83 4.62 -14.81
N THR A 48 16.74 5.58 -15.74
CA THR A 48 15.47 6.18 -16.18
C THR A 48 14.56 5.18 -16.90
N VAL A 49 15.13 4.21 -17.63
CA VAL A 49 14.37 3.23 -18.42
C VAL A 49 13.58 2.27 -17.52
N ALA A 50 14.09 1.94 -16.33
CA ALA A 50 13.37 1.13 -15.35
C ALA A 50 12.34 1.92 -14.55
N PHE A 51 12.61 3.21 -14.33
CA PHE A 51 11.81 4.03 -13.44
C PHE A 51 10.43 4.36 -14.03
N VAL A 52 10.37 4.78 -15.30
CA VAL A 52 9.13 5.24 -15.93
C VAL A 52 8.07 4.12 -16.03
N PRO A 53 8.36 2.93 -16.60
CA PRO A 53 7.35 1.87 -16.71
C PRO A 53 6.85 1.40 -15.34
N LYS A 54 7.75 1.31 -14.35
CA LYS A 54 7.40 0.94 -12.97
C LYS A 54 6.44 1.95 -12.35
N LEU A 55 6.71 3.26 -12.48
CA LEU A 55 5.82 4.30 -11.96
C LEU A 55 4.44 4.25 -12.61
N VAL A 56 4.38 4.13 -13.94
CA VAL A 56 3.10 4.06 -14.67
C VAL A 56 2.27 2.87 -14.17
N ALA A 57 2.88 1.70 -14.00
CA ALA A 57 2.19 0.53 -13.46
C ALA A 57 1.68 0.74 -12.02
N MET A 58 2.49 1.34 -11.15
CA MET A 58 2.08 1.64 -9.77
C MET A 58 0.91 2.63 -9.73
N VAL A 59 0.91 3.65 -10.59
CA VAL A 59 -0.18 4.64 -10.70
C VAL A 59 -1.46 3.98 -11.22
N ILE A 60 -1.37 3.11 -12.22
CA ILE A 60 -2.54 2.38 -12.74
C ILE A 60 -3.16 1.50 -11.65
N VAL A 61 -2.32 0.75 -10.92
CA VAL A 61 -2.81 -0.12 -9.85
C VAL A 61 -3.38 0.69 -8.70
N LEU A 62 -2.77 1.83 -8.35
CA LEU A 62 -3.31 2.75 -7.34
C LEU A 62 -4.68 3.30 -7.79
N ALA A 63 -4.80 3.76 -9.03
CA ALA A 63 -6.05 4.28 -9.56
C ALA A 63 -7.16 3.23 -9.57
N TRP A 64 -6.82 1.98 -9.89
CA TRP A 64 -7.77 0.86 -9.89
C TRP A 64 -8.16 0.44 -8.47
N THR A 65 -7.22 0.43 -7.53
CA THR A 65 -7.47 0.07 -6.13
C THR A 65 -8.02 1.24 -5.29
N LEU A 66 -8.10 2.44 -5.85
CA LEU A 66 -8.51 3.67 -5.16
C LEU A 66 -9.87 3.58 -4.45
N PRO A 67 -10.95 3.06 -5.07
CA PRO A 67 -12.26 2.97 -4.40
C PRO A 67 -12.20 2.03 -3.19
N TRP A 68 -11.46 0.92 -3.33
CA TRP A 68 -11.28 -0.06 -2.27
C TRP A 68 -10.46 0.49 -1.11
N LEU A 69 -9.40 1.25 -1.39
CA LEU A 69 -8.59 1.95 -0.39
C LEU A 69 -9.43 2.92 0.45
N ILE A 70 -10.25 3.73 -0.22
CA ILE A 70 -11.11 4.71 0.45
C ILE A 70 -12.13 4.00 1.35
N ASN A 71 -12.76 2.92 0.86
CA ASN A 71 -13.69 2.14 1.66
C ASN A 71 -13.00 1.58 2.92
N ARG A 72 -11.78 1.03 2.78
CA ARG A 72 -11.07 0.46 3.93
C ARG A 72 -10.66 1.48 4.97
N LEU A 73 -10.22 2.67 4.53
CA LEU A 73 -9.92 3.79 5.44
C LEU A 73 -11.18 4.31 6.14
N MET A 74 -12.31 4.34 5.43
CA MET A 74 -13.58 4.79 5.97
C MET A 74 -14.13 3.80 7.00
N GLU A 75 -14.10 2.51 6.71
CA GLU A 75 -14.45 1.43 7.66
C GLU A 75 -13.62 1.53 8.94
N TYR A 76 -12.30 1.64 8.81
CA TYR A 76 -11.42 1.78 9.96
C TYR A 76 -11.75 3.03 10.77
N SER A 77 -11.90 4.17 10.09
CA SER A 77 -12.23 5.43 10.77
C SER A 77 -13.55 5.32 11.53
N GLN A 78 -14.59 4.75 10.92
CA GLN A 78 -15.89 4.52 11.57
C GLN A 78 -15.78 3.59 12.78
N GLN A 79 -14.99 2.52 12.67
CA GLN A 79 -14.72 1.59 13.77
C GLN A 79 -14.07 2.33 14.94
N VAL A 80 -13.02 3.10 14.69
CA VAL A 80 -12.36 3.92 15.72
C VAL A 80 -13.35 4.89 16.37
N PHE A 81 -14.12 5.65 15.59
CA PHE A 81 -15.09 6.61 16.14
C PHE A 81 -16.21 5.94 16.95
N THR A 82 -16.62 4.73 16.60
CA THR A 82 -17.66 3.97 17.31
C THR A 82 -17.13 3.33 18.58
N GLU A 83 -15.84 3.00 18.63
CA GLU A 83 -15.17 2.42 19.79
C GLU A 83 -14.72 3.48 20.81
N ILE A 84 -14.51 4.74 20.40
CA ILE A 84 -14.14 5.86 21.32
C ILE A 84 -15.04 5.95 22.57
N PRO A 85 -16.38 5.88 22.48
CA PRO A 85 -17.27 5.90 23.65
C PRO A 85 -17.08 4.71 24.60
N ASN A 86 -16.61 3.56 24.11
CA ASN A 86 -16.32 2.38 24.94
C ASN A 86 -14.98 2.51 25.69
N TYR A 87 -14.11 3.43 25.27
CA TYR A 87 -12.79 3.68 25.86
C TYR A 87 -12.77 4.81 26.89
N LEU A 88 -13.87 5.58 27.03
CA LEU A 88 -14.10 6.62 28.05
C LEU A 88 -14.65 6.00 29.34
#